data_AF-A0A1A8J1E1-F1
#
_entry.id   AF-A0A1A8J1E1-F1
#
_cell.length_a   1.000
_cell.length_b   1.000
_cell.length_c   1.000
_cell.angle_alpha   90.00
_cell.angle_beta   90.00
_cell.angle_gamma   90.00
#
_symmetry.space_group_name_H-M   'P 1'
#
loop_
_entity.id
_entity.type
_entity.pdbx_description
1 polymer ?
#
loop_
_entity_poly.entity_id
_entity_poly.type
_entity_poly.pdbx_seq_one_letter_code
_entity_poly.pdbx_strand_id
1 'polypeptide(L)'
;PVFLGQMIQYFESYDPDDQTALHETLGYAAGMALCTMGLAVLHHLYFYNVQRAGMKIRVAMCHMIYKKALSLSSSAMGKTTTGQIVNLLSNDVNRFDEVTIFLHFLWVGPLQAAAVVGLLWVEIGPSCLGGMVVLMFLMPTQTLFGRLFSTFRSKTAVLTDSRIRTMNEVVSGIRIIKMYAWEKP
;
A
#
# COMPACT_ATOMS: atom_id res chain seq x y z
N PRO A 1 1.55 5.34 -23.40
CA PRO A 1 2.89 5.26 -24.01
C PRO A 1 2.80 5.13 -25.53
N VAL A 2 2.05 4.14 -26.04
CA VAL A 2 1.91 3.90 -27.50
C VAL A 2 1.31 5.10 -28.24
N PHE A 3 0.12 5.58 -27.84
CA PHE A 3 -0.48 6.79 -28.44
C PHE A 3 0.41 8.03 -28.33
N LEU A 4 1.15 8.16 -27.22
CA LEU A 4 2.07 9.26 -27.03
C LEU A 4 3.28 9.16 -27.98
N GLY A 5 3.80 7.95 -28.21
CA GLY A 5 4.87 7.71 -29.17
C GLY A 5 4.47 8.09 -30.58
N GLN A 6 3.26 7.69 -31.01
CA GLN A 6 2.72 8.06 -32.33
C GLN A 6 2.53 9.58 -32.49
N MET A 7 2.06 10.26 -31.43
CA MET A 7 1.97 11.72 -31.44
C MET A 7 3.34 12.40 -31.52
N ILE A 8 4.36 11.89 -30.80
CA ILE A 8 5.73 12.41 -30.88
C ILE A 8 6.28 12.24 -32.30
N GLN A 9 6.05 11.09 -32.91
CA GLN A 9 6.50 10.81 -34.28
C GLN A 9 5.89 11.80 -35.28
N TYR A 10 4.61 12.14 -35.15
CA TYR A 10 3.98 13.19 -35.97
C TYR A 10 4.67 14.55 -35.84
N PHE A 11 5.01 14.96 -34.62
CA PHE A 11 5.70 16.24 -34.40
C PHE A 11 7.15 16.24 -34.90
N GLU A 12 7.80 15.07 -34.92
CA GLU A 12 9.16 14.92 -35.44
C GLU A 12 9.21 14.99 -36.97
N SER A 13 8.19 14.44 -37.65
CA SER A 13 8.06 14.47 -39.12
C SER A 13 6.97 15.46 -39.58
N TYR A 14 6.86 16.62 -38.91
CA TYR A 14 5.77 17.56 -39.14
C TYR A 14 5.82 18.16 -40.56
N ASP A 15 4.76 17.93 -41.34
CA ASP A 15 4.53 18.55 -42.65
C ASP A 15 3.27 19.42 -42.58
N PRO A 16 3.35 20.74 -42.81
CA PRO A 16 2.21 21.65 -42.72
C PRO A 16 1.10 21.39 -43.75
N ASP A 17 1.40 20.71 -44.86
CA ASP A 17 0.40 20.43 -45.92
C ASP A 17 -0.32 19.08 -45.72
N ASP A 18 0.13 18.24 -44.78
CA ASP A 18 -0.47 16.94 -44.50
C ASP A 18 -1.63 17.03 -43.49
N GLN A 19 -2.79 17.41 -44.00
CA GLN A 19 -4.04 17.43 -43.23
C GLN A 19 -4.46 16.05 -42.71
N THR A 20 -4.01 14.96 -43.34
CA THR A 20 -4.41 13.60 -42.96
C THR A 20 -3.67 13.17 -41.70
N ALA A 21 -2.35 13.43 -41.64
CA ALA A 21 -1.54 13.21 -40.45
C ALA A 21 -2.00 14.06 -39.25
N LEU A 22 -2.50 15.28 -39.50
CA LEU A 22 -3.11 16.11 -38.46
C LEU A 22 -4.36 15.43 -37.85
N HIS A 23 -5.28 14.95 -38.70
CA HIS A 23 -6.50 14.28 -38.25
C HIS A 23 -6.20 12.97 -37.50
N GLU A 24 -5.23 12.18 -37.96
CA GLU A 24 -4.79 10.97 -37.27
C GLU A 24 -4.23 11.28 -35.88
N THR A 25 -3.39 12.31 -35.77
CA THR A 25 -2.80 12.74 -34.50
C THR A 25 -3.83 13.26 -33.51
N LEU A 26 -4.84 14.01 -33.99
CA LEU A 26 -5.98 14.40 -33.17
C LEU A 26 -6.78 13.17 -32.69
N GLY A 27 -6.92 12.15 -33.54
CA GLY A 27 -7.48 10.85 -33.17
C GLY A 27 -6.69 10.15 -32.05
N TYR A 28 -5.36 10.11 -32.15
CA TYR A 28 -4.49 9.55 -31.11
C TYR A 28 -4.57 10.35 -29.80
N ALA A 29 -4.67 11.68 -29.87
CA ALA A 29 -4.86 12.53 -28.70
C ALA A 29 -6.20 12.26 -28.00
N ALA A 30 -7.28 12.16 -28.77
CA ALA A 30 -8.60 11.79 -28.25
C ALA A 30 -8.59 10.38 -27.64
N GLY A 31 -7.95 9.41 -28.31
CA GLY A 31 -7.75 8.06 -27.81
C GLY A 31 -6.99 8.04 -26.48
N MET A 32 -5.93 8.82 -26.36
CA MET A 32 -5.17 8.97 -25.12
C MET A 32 -6.03 9.53 -23.99
N ALA A 33 -6.79 10.59 -24.25
CA ALA A 33 -7.70 11.20 -23.26
C ALA A 33 -8.79 10.22 -22.80
N LEU A 34 -9.37 9.46 -23.73
CA LEU A 34 -10.35 8.42 -23.41
C LEU A 34 -9.73 7.28 -22.60
N CYS A 35 -8.53 6.84 -22.95
CA CYS A 35 -7.81 5.80 -22.20
C CYS A 35 -7.45 6.25 -20.78
N THR A 36 -6.99 7.49 -20.60
CA THR A 36 -6.65 8.01 -19.24
C THR A 36 -7.91 8.19 -18.40
N MET A 37 -9.00 8.69 -18.97
CA MET A 37 -10.28 8.79 -18.28
C MET A 37 -10.84 7.40 -17.94
N GLY A 38 -10.79 6.45 -18.89
CA GLY A 38 -11.20 5.06 -18.67
C GLY A 38 -10.38 4.40 -17.57
N LEU A 39 -9.06 4.58 -17.58
CA LEU A 39 -8.18 4.09 -16.52
C LEU A 39 -8.57 4.66 -15.15
N ALA A 40 -8.81 5.98 -15.06
CA ALA A 40 -9.20 6.61 -13.80
C ALA A 40 -10.52 6.03 -13.27
N VAL A 41 -11.55 5.92 -14.11
CA VAL A 41 -12.86 5.38 -13.73
C VAL A 41 -12.75 3.92 -13.31
N LEU A 42 -12.11 3.07 -14.12
CA LEU A 42 -11.95 1.65 -13.83
C LEU A 42 -11.12 1.42 -12.57
N HIS A 43 -10.06 2.20 -12.37
CA HIS A 43 -9.23 2.14 -11.18
C HIS A 43 -10.04 2.47 -9.92
N HIS A 44 -10.80 3.58 -9.92
CA HIS A 44 -11.66 3.92 -8.79
C HIS A 44 -12.75 2.88 -8.53
N LEU A 45 -13.39 2.35 -9.58
CA LEU A 45 -14.40 1.31 -9.46
C LEU A 45 -13.80 0.01 -8.88
N TYR A 46 -12.60 -0.38 -9.32
CA TYR A 46 -11.86 -1.50 -8.76
C TYR A 46 -11.58 -1.29 -7.27
N PHE A 47 -10.98 -0.15 -6.89
CA PHE A 47 -10.67 0.16 -5.49
C PHE A 47 -11.91 0.14 -4.61
N TYR A 48 -13.01 0.73 -5.08
CA TYR A 48 -14.30 0.70 -4.37
C TYR A 48 -14.80 -0.72 -4.13
N ASN A 49 -14.79 -1.57 -5.15
CA ASN A 49 -15.28 -2.95 -5.03
C ASN A 49 -14.41 -3.80 -4.09
N VAL A 50 -13.09 -3.63 -4.19
CA VAL A 50 -12.12 -4.36 -3.35
C VAL A 50 -12.20 -3.92 -1.89
N GLN A 51 -12.32 -2.62 -1.62
CA GLN A 51 -12.56 -2.13 -0.25
C GLN A 51 -13.88 -2.63 0.31
N ARG A 52 -14.94 -2.63 -0.51
CA ARG A 52 -16.25 -3.16 -0.12
C ARG A 52 -16.20 -4.67 0.14
N ALA A 53 -15.38 -5.43 -0.58
CA ALA A 53 -15.13 -6.84 -0.31
C ALA A 53 -14.38 -7.03 1.01
N GLY A 54 -13.33 -6.24 1.27
CA GLY A 54 -12.60 -6.25 2.55
C GLY A 54 -13.53 -6.01 3.74
N MET A 55 -14.37 -4.96 3.65
CA MET A 55 -15.36 -4.65 4.69
C MET A 55 -16.34 -5.80 4.95
N LYS A 56 -16.84 -6.46 3.90
CA LYS A 56 -17.72 -7.63 4.04
C LYS A 56 -17.02 -8.80 4.73
N ILE A 57 -15.76 -9.07 4.37
CA ILE A 57 -14.94 -10.11 5.01
C ILE A 57 -14.78 -9.79 6.50
N ARG A 58 -14.43 -8.55 6.83
CA ARG A 58 -14.30 -8.10 8.22
C ARG A 58 -15.58 -8.30 9.03
N VAL A 59 -16.73 -7.88 8.51
CA VAL A 59 -18.03 -8.06 9.20
C VAL A 59 -18.36 -9.54 9.40
N ALA A 60 -18.14 -10.38 8.37
CA ALA A 60 -18.36 -11.82 8.46
C ALA A 60 -17.45 -12.48 9.50
N MET A 61 -16.16 -12.12 9.51
CA MET A 61 -15.19 -12.61 10.49
C MET A 61 -15.58 -12.20 11.91
N CYS A 62 -15.93 -10.93 12.14
CA CYS A 62 -16.40 -10.46 13.44
C CYS A 62 -17.61 -11.27 13.94
N HIS A 63 -18.59 -11.50 13.05
CA HIS A 63 -19.76 -12.30 13.38
C HIS A 63 -19.41 -13.76 13.73
N MET A 64 -18.54 -14.40 12.94
CA MET A 64 -18.09 -15.77 13.18
C MET A 64 -17.32 -15.91 14.50
N ILE A 65 -16.42 -14.98 14.79
CA ILE A 65 -15.65 -14.94 16.04
C ILE A 65 -16.59 -14.75 17.23
N TYR A 66 -17.54 -13.82 17.14
CA TYR A 66 -18.52 -13.58 18.18
C TYR A 66 -19.38 -14.83 18.46
N LYS A 67 -19.92 -15.46 17.40
CA LYS A 67 -20.69 -16.71 17.51
C LYS A 67 -19.86 -17.83 18.14
N LYS A 68 -18.58 -17.92 17.78
CA LYS A 68 -17.68 -18.91 18.38
C LYS A 68 -17.41 -18.61 19.85
N ALA A 69 -17.18 -17.35 20.21
CA ALA A 69 -16.95 -16.93 21.58
C ALA A 69 -18.13 -17.31 22.50
N LEU A 70 -19.37 -17.14 22.03
CA LEU A 70 -20.58 -17.52 22.78
C LEU A 70 -20.80 -19.03 22.94
N SER A 71 -20.13 -19.86 22.14
CA SER A 71 -20.27 -21.33 22.17
C SER A 71 -19.06 -22.05 22.76
N LEU A 72 -18.07 -21.31 23.27
CA LEU A 72 -16.89 -21.89 23.92
C LEU A 72 -17.27 -22.45 25.29
N SER A 73 -16.81 -23.67 25.59
CA SER A 73 -16.90 -24.23 26.93
C SER A 73 -15.99 -23.48 27.90
N SER A 74 -16.29 -23.52 29.20
CA SER A 74 -15.50 -22.85 30.24
C SER A 74 -14.02 -23.29 30.25
N SER A 75 -13.74 -24.55 29.93
CA SER A 75 -12.37 -25.08 29.79
C SER A 75 -11.61 -24.44 28.61
N ALA A 76 -12.30 -24.19 27.48
CA ALA A 76 -11.72 -23.53 26.33
C ALA A 76 -11.59 -22.00 26.54
N MET A 77 -12.53 -21.39 27.26
CA MET A 77 -12.46 -19.98 27.68
C MET A 77 -11.28 -19.72 28.64
N GLY A 78 -10.89 -20.72 29.44
CA GLY A 78 -9.68 -20.65 30.26
C GLY A 78 -8.38 -20.59 29.44
N LYS A 79 -8.39 -21.03 28.16
CA LYS A 79 -7.24 -20.97 27.25
C LYS A 79 -7.23 -19.72 26.38
N THR A 80 -8.40 -19.16 26.08
CA THR A 80 -8.55 -17.95 25.26
C THR A 80 -9.25 -16.87 26.07
N THR A 81 -8.47 -15.92 26.60
CA THR A 81 -9.02 -14.85 27.44
C THR A 81 -9.88 -13.88 26.62
N THR A 82 -10.83 -13.22 27.26
CA THR A 82 -11.63 -12.15 26.65
C THR A 82 -10.74 -11.07 26.02
N GLY A 83 -9.61 -10.74 26.63
CA GLY A 83 -8.64 -9.78 26.09
C GLY A 83 -8.02 -10.23 24.77
N GLN A 84 -7.70 -11.53 24.63
CA GLN A 84 -7.20 -12.07 23.36
C GLN A 84 -8.25 -12.02 22.25
N ILE A 85 -9.52 -12.29 22.58
CA ILE A 85 -10.63 -12.19 21.62
C ILE A 85 -10.81 -10.74 21.16
N VAL A 86 -10.78 -9.78 22.09
CA VAL A 86 -10.87 -8.34 21.77
C VAL A 86 -9.70 -7.91 20.89
N ASN A 87 -8.47 -8.31 21.22
CA ASN A 87 -7.29 -8.01 20.41
C ASN A 87 -7.40 -8.57 18.99
N LEU A 88 -7.88 -9.80 18.86
CA LEU A 88 -8.08 -10.44 17.56
C LEU A 88 -9.13 -9.70 16.72
N LEU A 89 -10.22 -9.23 17.34
CA LEU A 89 -11.25 -8.44 16.67
C LEU A 89 -10.77 -7.04 16.28
N SER A 90 -9.91 -6.42 17.10
CA SER A 90 -9.44 -5.04 16.91
C SER A 90 -8.21 -4.91 16.03
N ASN A 91 -7.32 -5.91 16.00
CA ASN A 91 -6.07 -5.85 15.25
C ASN A 91 -6.11 -6.74 14.03
N ASP A 92 -6.31 -8.05 14.21
CA ASP A 92 -6.20 -9.04 13.13
C ASP A 92 -7.32 -8.89 12.10
N VAL A 93 -8.58 -8.73 12.54
CA VAL A 93 -9.70 -8.61 11.59
C VAL A 93 -9.60 -7.32 10.76
N ASN A 94 -9.08 -6.24 11.32
CA ASN A 94 -8.87 -4.97 10.59
C ASN A 94 -7.81 -5.10 9.48
N ARG A 95 -6.89 -6.06 9.56
CA ARG A 95 -5.88 -6.29 8.51
C ARG A 95 -6.52 -6.74 7.19
N PHE A 96 -7.72 -7.35 7.20
CA PHE A 96 -8.38 -7.78 5.97
C PHE A 96 -8.79 -6.61 5.07
N ASP A 97 -9.11 -5.44 5.63
CA ASP A 97 -9.42 -4.24 4.86
C ASP A 97 -8.19 -3.80 4.03
N GLU A 98 -6.99 -3.90 4.60
CA GLU A 98 -5.72 -3.59 3.93
C GLU A 98 -5.30 -4.69 2.94
N VAL A 99 -5.32 -5.96 3.37
CA VAL A 99 -4.84 -7.08 2.54
C VAL A 99 -5.62 -7.20 1.24
N THR A 100 -6.95 -7.01 1.29
CA THR A 100 -7.80 -7.18 0.10
C THR A 100 -7.41 -6.17 -1.00
N ILE A 101 -6.98 -4.96 -0.62
CA ILE A 101 -6.51 -3.92 -1.56
C ILE A 101 -5.24 -4.38 -2.29
N PHE A 102 -4.27 -4.94 -1.56
CA PHE A 102 -2.95 -5.27 -2.11
C PHE A 102 -2.87 -6.66 -2.75
N LEU A 103 -3.79 -7.57 -2.41
CA LEU A 103 -3.71 -8.98 -2.79
C LEU A 103 -3.58 -9.18 -4.30
N HIS A 104 -4.35 -8.45 -5.10
CA HIS A 104 -4.33 -8.61 -6.56
C HIS A 104 -3.03 -8.10 -7.20
N PHE A 105 -2.33 -7.16 -6.57
CA PHE A 105 -1.06 -6.66 -7.09
C PHE A 105 0.05 -7.72 -7.08
N LEU A 106 -0.09 -8.79 -6.28
CA LEU A 106 0.88 -9.90 -6.26
C LEU A 106 0.98 -10.63 -7.60
N TRP A 107 -0.13 -10.75 -8.34
CA TRP A 107 -0.15 -11.42 -9.65
C TRP A 107 -0.27 -10.44 -10.81
N VAL A 108 -1.01 -9.32 -10.64
CA VAL A 108 -1.10 -8.27 -11.64
C VAL A 108 0.25 -7.57 -11.84
N GLY A 109 1.01 -7.35 -10.77
CA GLY A 109 2.31 -6.68 -10.83
C GLY A 109 3.30 -7.36 -11.79
N PRO A 110 3.58 -8.67 -11.64
CA PRO A 110 4.43 -9.41 -12.58
C PRO A 110 3.92 -9.39 -14.03
N LEU A 111 2.61 -9.53 -14.24
CA LEU A 111 2.02 -9.45 -15.58
C LEU A 111 2.18 -8.07 -16.20
N GLN A 112 1.94 -7.02 -15.43
CA GLN A 112 2.13 -5.64 -15.87
C GLN A 112 3.61 -5.35 -16.18
N ALA A 113 4.53 -5.84 -15.34
CA ALA A 113 5.96 -5.72 -15.60
C ALA A 113 6.35 -6.42 -16.91
N ALA A 114 5.88 -7.65 -17.14
CA ALA A 114 6.12 -8.38 -18.38
C ALA A 114 5.57 -7.63 -19.61
N ALA A 115 4.36 -7.07 -19.52
CA ALA A 115 3.76 -6.29 -20.61
C ALA A 115 4.58 -5.02 -20.91
N VAL A 116 5.00 -4.27 -19.89
CA VAL A 116 5.82 -3.06 -20.07
C VAL A 116 7.18 -3.40 -20.68
N VAL A 117 7.82 -4.49 -20.23
CA VAL A 117 9.09 -4.96 -20.81
C VAL A 117 8.93 -5.38 -22.25
N GLY A 118 7.85 -6.09 -22.58
CA GLY A 118 7.52 -6.47 -23.95
C GLY A 118 7.37 -5.25 -24.87
N LEU A 119 6.65 -4.22 -24.41
CA LEU A 119 6.52 -2.96 -25.15
C LEU A 119 7.86 -2.26 -25.34
N LEU A 120 8.68 -2.15 -24.29
CA LEU A 120 9.99 -1.51 -24.39
C LEU A 120 10.94 -2.29 -25.32
N TRP A 121 10.87 -3.62 -25.33
CA TRP A 121 11.67 -4.44 -26.23
C TRP A 121 11.34 -4.17 -27.70
N VAL A 122 10.07 -3.95 -28.03
CA VAL A 122 9.65 -3.61 -29.40
C VAL A 122 10.15 -2.21 -29.81
N GLU A 123 10.09 -1.24 -28.91
CA GLU A 123 10.44 0.16 -29.22
C GLU A 123 11.95 0.43 -29.26
N ILE A 124 12.72 -0.10 -28.30
CA ILE A 124 14.15 0.23 -28.13
C ILE A 124 15.07 -1.01 -28.12
N GLY A 125 14.52 -2.20 -28.36
CA GLY A 125 15.29 -3.44 -28.47
C GLY A 125 16.02 -3.84 -27.17
N PRO A 126 17.18 -4.50 -27.28
CA PRO A 126 17.95 -4.99 -26.12
C PRO A 126 18.41 -3.91 -25.14
N SER A 127 18.43 -2.64 -25.57
CA SER A 127 18.81 -1.49 -24.72
C SER A 127 17.93 -1.35 -23.48
N CYS A 128 16.67 -1.85 -23.52
CA CYS A 128 15.76 -1.82 -22.37
C CYS A 128 16.27 -2.66 -21.17
N LEU A 129 17.14 -3.65 -21.42
CA LEU A 129 17.69 -4.51 -20.37
C LEU A 129 18.55 -3.74 -19.37
N GLY A 130 19.24 -2.67 -19.81
CA GLY A 130 20.01 -1.82 -18.90
C GLY A 130 19.13 -1.19 -17.81
N GLY A 131 17.97 -0.66 -18.19
CA GLY A 131 16.99 -0.13 -17.24
C GLY A 131 16.40 -1.21 -16.33
N MET A 132 16.15 -2.42 -16.87
CA MET A 132 15.67 -3.54 -16.07
C MET A 132 16.67 -3.96 -14.99
N VAL A 133 17.96 -4.00 -15.31
CA VAL A 133 19.01 -4.31 -14.32
C VAL A 133 19.00 -3.30 -13.17
N VAL A 134 18.88 -2.01 -13.48
CA VAL A 134 18.77 -0.95 -12.46
C VAL A 134 17.54 -1.16 -11.58
N LEU A 135 16.36 -1.43 -12.17
CA LEU A 135 15.14 -1.71 -11.41
C LEU A 135 15.28 -2.98 -10.53
N MET A 136 15.94 -4.02 -11.03
CA MET A 136 16.22 -5.24 -10.27
C MET A 136 17.15 -4.99 -9.08
N PHE A 137 18.10 -4.04 -9.16
CA PHE A 137 18.93 -3.64 -8.01
C PHE A 137 18.20 -2.69 -7.06
N LEU A 138 17.29 -1.86 -7.56
CA LEU A 138 16.50 -0.96 -6.72
C LEU A 138 15.54 -1.71 -5.79
N MET A 139 14.90 -2.80 -6.25
CA MET A 139 14.01 -3.63 -5.43
C MET A 139 14.62 -4.18 -4.12
N PRO A 140 15.78 -4.88 -4.14
CA PRO A 140 16.43 -5.37 -2.93
C PRO A 140 16.96 -4.22 -2.08
N THR A 141 17.44 -3.14 -2.70
CA THR A 141 17.90 -1.94 -1.98
C THR A 141 16.76 -1.31 -1.20
N GLN A 142 15.60 -1.12 -1.82
CA GLN A 142 14.39 -0.61 -1.16
C GLN A 142 13.93 -1.54 -0.03
N THR A 143 14.03 -2.86 -0.23
CA THR A 143 13.70 -3.85 0.81
C THR A 143 14.66 -3.75 2.01
N LEU A 144 15.96 -3.58 1.76
CA LEU A 144 16.96 -3.39 2.81
C LEU A 144 16.69 -2.11 3.61
N PHE A 145 16.45 -0.99 2.94
CA PHE A 145 16.07 0.26 3.61
C PHE A 145 14.78 0.10 4.41
N GLY A 146 13.78 -0.61 3.88
CA GLY A 146 12.54 -0.91 4.61
C GLY A 146 12.78 -1.72 5.90
N ARG A 147 13.66 -2.72 5.86
CA ARG A 147 14.05 -3.51 7.05
C ARG A 147 14.81 -2.67 8.07
N LEU A 148 15.73 -1.83 7.61
CA LEU A 148 16.49 -0.93 8.48
C LEU A 148 15.56 0.08 9.15
N PHE A 149 14.65 0.69 8.38
CA PHE A 149 13.63 1.60 8.89
C PHE A 149 12.74 0.92 9.94
N SER A 150 12.28 -0.31 9.69
CA SER A 150 11.51 -1.10 10.65
C SER A 150 12.27 -1.33 11.96
N THR A 151 13.57 -1.65 11.85
CA THR A 151 14.46 -1.86 13.00
C THR A 151 14.61 -0.59 13.83
N PHE A 152 14.88 0.56 13.19
CA PHE A 152 14.96 1.84 13.90
C PHE A 152 13.63 2.25 14.50
N ARG A 153 12.52 2.05 13.78
CA ARG A 153 11.17 2.31 14.29
C ARG A 153 10.91 1.52 15.58
N SER A 154 11.28 0.24 15.61
CA SER A 154 11.12 -0.61 16.79
C SER A 154 11.95 -0.11 17.98
N LYS A 155 13.23 0.24 17.77
CA LYS A 155 14.08 0.82 18.82
C LYS A 155 13.50 2.13 19.38
N THR A 156 13.04 3.01 18.50
CA THR A 156 12.42 4.29 18.90
C THR A 156 11.13 4.06 19.69
N ALA A 157 10.31 3.07 19.32
CA ALA A 157 9.11 2.72 20.07
C ALA A 157 9.43 2.31 21.51
N VAL A 158 10.42 1.43 21.73
CA VAL A 158 10.84 0.99 23.08
C VAL A 158 11.32 2.15 23.94
N LEU A 159 12.13 3.05 23.38
CA LEU A 159 12.61 4.25 24.10
C LEU A 159 11.45 5.19 24.45
N THR A 160 10.50 5.36 23.52
CA THR A 160 9.31 6.18 23.72
C THR A 160 8.43 5.61 24.84
N ASP A 161 8.20 4.29 24.85
CA ASP A 161 7.42 3.61 25.89
C ASP A 161 8.08 3.77 27.27
N SER A 162 9.40 3.63 27.36
CA SER A 162 10.13 3.84 28.62
C SER A 162 10.00 5.28 29.12
N ARG A 163 10.13 6.27 28.23
CA ARG A 163 9.96 7.69 28.57
C ARG A 163 8.55 7.96 29.09
N ILE A 164 7.51 7.45 28.41
CA ILE A 164 6.12 7.63 28.80
C ILE A 164 5.86 6.99 30.17
N ARG A 165 6.39 5.78 30.42
CA ARG A 165 6.27 5.12 31.72
C ARG A 165 6.89 5.94 32.85
N THR A 166 8.14 6.38 32.70
CA THR A 166 8.81 7.19 33.73
C THR A 166 8.07 8.51 33.97
N MET A 167 7.57 9.16 32.92
CA MET A 167 6.76 10.37 33.08
C MET A 167 5.46 10.10 33.85
N ASN A 168 4.78 8.98 33.59
CA ASN A 168 3.58 8.59 34.35
C ASN A 168 3.89 8.37 35.83
N GLU A 169 5.02 7.71 36.16
CA GLU A 169 5.47 7.52 37.54
C GLU A 169 5.75 8.86 38.24
N VAL A 170 6.45 9.79 37.56
CA VAL A 170 6.73 11.14 38.08
C VAL A 170 5.44 11.92 38.33
N VAL A 171 4.50 11.91 37.38
CA VAL A 171 3.21 12.62 37.53
C VAL A 171 2.39 12.02 38.67
N SER A 172 2.34 10.69 38.79
CA SER A 172 1.65 10.02 39.89
C SER A 172 2.27 10.35 41.25
N GLY A 173 3.60 10.46 41.32
CA GLY A 173 4.36 10.80 42.53
C GLY A 173 4.57 12.30 42.79
N ILE A 174 3.97 13.21 42.01
CA ILE A 174 4.39 14.62 41.95
C ILE A 174 4.32 15.35 43.30
N ARG A 175 3.34 15.01 44.14
CA ARG A 175 3.18 15.63 45.47
C ARG A 175 4.38 15.31 46.38
N ILE A 176 4.88 14.08 46.35
CA ILE A 176 6.05 13.67 47.15
C ILE A 176 7.30 14.36 46.60
N ILE A 177 7.47 14.35 45.27
CA ILE A 177 8.62 15.00 44.61
C ILE A 177 8.70 16.49 44.99
N LYS A 178 7.57 17.21 44.96
CA LYS A 178 7.49 18.62 45.37
C LYS A 178 7.73 18.82 46.87
N MET A 179 7.17 17.96 47.73
CA MET A 179 7.34 18.05 49.19
C MET A 179 8.80 17.92 49.62
N TYR A 180 9.58 17.08 48.94
CA TYR A 180 10.99 16.82 49.25
C TYR A 180 11.98 17.58 48.34
N ALA A 181 11.49 18.46 47.45
CA ALA A 181 12.30 19.21 46.49
C ALA A 181 13.27 18.32 45.69
N TRP A 182 12.82 17.14 45.25
CA TRP A 182 13.62 16.21 44.43
C TRP A 182 13.74 16.61 42.96
N GLU A 183 13.04 17.66 42.54
CA GLU A 183 13.22 18.25 41.22
C GLU A 183 14.49 19.12 41.18
N LYS A 184 15.12 19.18 40.01
CA LYS A 184 16.22 20.13 39.80
C LYS A 184 15.64 21.56 39.74
N PRO A 185 16.35 22.57 40.28
CA PRO A 185 15.97 23.97 40.12
C PRO A 185 15.97 24.40 38.65
#